data_AF-A0AAD4L6Q7-F1
#
_entry.id   AF-A0AAD4L6Q7-F1
#
_cell.length_a   1.000
_cell.length_b   1.000
_cell.length_c   1.000
_cell.angle_alpha   90.00
_cell.angle_beta   90.00
_cell.angle_gamma   90.00
#
_symmetry.space_group_name_H-M   'P 1'
#
loop_
_entity.id
_entity.type
_entity.pdbx_description
1 polymer ?
#
loop_
_entity_poly.entity_id
_entity_poly.type
_entity_poly.pdbx_seq_one_letter_code
_entity_poly.pdbx_strand_id
1 'polypeptide(L)'
;MVNFHDPGVILQDSLSVVKLWHTIDGLFIWEFFITLEYELSVLRRRRPYQWPIWIYSLTRACTLIAVILNMLGFDASSPINCHLWIIFELIFAYSAFAAASLLIVLRIFAIWDGNKIAVSIAMSAWLTNVAFLIHDIVKLRATWVPVPGVCAVLNIESSKNTVIVTLVTDVILCLTMLVGLLRLRQPGTTIVALWNFLWRQGLIWVFLATVVQIVPTVFISLNLNDPFDIMFQTPSLIVMSIAATRMYRSLTDFTSTSGLLDSTQTRSGRTTTSEPKRISTAPIPLDRIGMEVAVHRSYEGDYPPVHGDRYSSYVSTDSHSQDKPPALDADNDLENGVKA
;
A
#
# COMPACT_ATOMS: atom_id res chain seq x y z
N MET A 1 38.95 12.84 10.13
CA MET A 1 38.06 11.76 9.67
C MET A 1 37.51 11.09 10.91
N VAL A 2 36.20 10.91 11.01
CA VAL A 2 35.57 10.20 12.14
C VAL A 2 35.88 8.71 11.99
N ASN A 3 36.30 8.04 13.06
CA ASN A 3 36.48 6.60 13.06
C ASN A 3 35.15 5.93 13.46
N PHE A 4 34.46 5.32 12.50
CA PHE A 4 33.17 4.67 12.71
C PHE A 4 33.26 3.37 13.52
N HIS A 5 34.47 2.83 13.71
CA HIS A 5 34.72 1.65 14.55
C HIS A 5 35.17 2.00 15.97
N ASP A 6 35.21 3.29 16.34
CA ASP A 6 35.52 3.68 17.71
C ASP A 6 34.36 3.33 18.66
N PRO A 7 34.57 2.57 19.75
CA PRO A 7 33.49 2.10 20.62
C PRO A 7 32.61 3.23 21.20
N GLY A 8 33.16 4.43 21.38
CA GLY A 8 32.38 5.60 21.80
C GLY A 8 31.35 6.04 20.76
N VAL A 9 31.73 6.00 19.48
CA VAL A 9 30.85 6.34 18.34
C VAL A 9 29.77 5.27 18.19
N ILE A 10 30.12 3.98 18.24
CA ILE A 10 29.16 2.85 18.17
C ILE A 10 28.08 2.97 19.24
N LEU A 11 28.46 3.32 20.47
CA LEU A 11 27.51 3.48 21.56
C LEU A 11 26.55 4.65 21.29
N GLN A 12 27.07 5.79 20.86
CA GLN A 12 26.24 6.97 20.54
C GLN A 12 25.28 6.69 19.37
N ASP A 13 25.74 5.97 18.36
CA ASP A 13 24.95 5.60 17.19
C ASP A 13 23.82 4.65 17.57
N SER A 14 24.12 3.62 18.38
CA SER A 14 23.10 2.66 18.83
C SER A 14 21.96 3.34 19.60
N LEU A 15 22.27 4.31 20.48
CA LEU A 15 21.25 5.10 21.18
C LEU A 15 20.41 5.97 20.23
N SER A 16 21.03 6.48 19.16
CA SER A 16 20.34 7.28 18.15
C SER A 16 19.39 6.42 17.31
N VAL A 17 19.82 5.21 16.94
CA VAL A 17 19.01 4.20 16.23
C VAL A 17 17.80 3.81 17.07
N VAL A 18 17.98 3.50 18.36
CA VAL A 18 16.88 3.13 19.26
C VAL A 18 15.83 4.23 19.35
N LYS A 19 16.24 5.50 19.49
CA LYS A 19 15.31 6.65 19.52
C LYS A 19 14.56 6.81 18.21
N LEU A 20 15.25 6.65 17.08
CA LEU A 20 14.63 6.73 15.75
C LEU A 20 13.60 5.61 15.55
N TRP A 21 13.94 4.38 15.92
CA TRP A 21 13.04 3.23 15.82
C TRP A 21 11.79 3.42 16.67
N HIS A 22 11.92 3.80 17.94
CA HIS A 22 10.77 4.08 18.81
C HIS A 22 9.83 5.16 18.25
N THR A 23 10.40 6.21 17.62
CA THR A 23 9.60 7.29 17.04
C THR A 23 8.80 6.80 15.84
N ILE A 24 9.41 5.99 14.97
CA ILE A 24 8.78 5.48 13.75
C ILE A 24 7.79 4.35 14.08
N ASP A 25 8.10 3.53 15.08
CA ASP A 25 7.23 2.50 15.63
C ASP A 25 5.95 3.12 16.20
N GLY A 26 6.08 4.19 17.00
CA GLY A 26 4.94 4.96 17.49
C GLY A 26 4.08 5.54 16.35
N LEU A 27 4.72 6.05 15.29
CA LEU A 27 4.03 6.54 14.10
C LEU A 27 3.25 5.42 13.38
N PHE A 28 3.83 4.22 13.29
CA PHE A 28 3.14 3.07 12.68
C PHE A 28 1.96 2.60 13.54
N ILE A 29 2.11 2.56 14.87
CA ILE A 29 1.02 2.23 15.79
C ILE A 29 -0.12 3.24 15.64
N TRP A 30 0.19 4.54 15.55
CA TRP A 30 -0.79 5.57 15.27
C TRP A 30 -1.51 5.32 13.94
N GLU A 31 -0.77 5.08 12.85
CA GLU A 31 -1.31 4.73 11.53
C GLU A 31 -2.22 3.50 11.60
N PHE A 32 -1.85 2.53 12.45
CA PHE A 32 -2.58 1.29 12.59
C PHE A 32 -3.98 1.53 13.16
N PHE A 33 -4.07 2.29 14.25
CA PHE A 33 -5.34 2.58 14.92
C PHE A 33 -6.27 3.45 14.07
N ILE A 34 -5.76 4.50 13.41
CA ILE A 34 -6.60 5.37 12.57
C ILE A 34 -7.23 4.63 11.39
N THR A 35 -6.65 3.49 10.97
CA THR A 35 -7.13 2.71 9.83
C THR A 35 -7.79 1.39 10.23
N LEU A 36 -7.95 1.14 11.53
CA LEU A 36 -8.64 -0.04 12.06
C LEU A 36 -10.14 -0.02 11.72
N GLU A 37 -10.75 1.17 11.66
CA GLU A 37 -12.16 1.34 11.29
C GLU A 37 -12.48 0.74 9.92
N TYR A 38 -11.55 0.87 8.96
CA TYR A 38 -11.70 0.31 7.63
C TYR A 38 -11.81 -1.22 7.69
N GLU A 39 -10.95 -1.88 8.46
CA GLU A 39 -10.93 -3.35 8.60
C GLU A 39 -12.15 -3.88 9.32
N LEU A 40 -12.56 -3.20 10.40
CA LEU A 40 -13.79 -3.52 11.11
C LEU A 40 -15.01 -3.36 10.20
N SER A 41 -15.01 -2.39 9.28
CA SER A 41 -16.10 -2.22 8.31
C SER A 41 -16.21 -3.38 7.32
N VAL A 42 -15.06 -3.94 6.90
CA VAL A 42 -15.01 -5.11 6.00
C VAL A 42 -15.42 -6.37 6.76
N LEU A 43 -14.92 -6.58 7.98
CA LEU A 43 -15.28 -7.72 8.81
C LEU A 43 -16.78 -7.72 9.18
N ARG A 44 -17.38 -6.54 9.38
CA ARG A 44 -18.81 -6.35 9.63
C ARG A 44 -19.67 -6.47 8.35
N ARG A 45 -19.11 -6.98 7.25
CA ARG A 45 -19.76 -7.22 5.95
C ARG A 45 -20.45 -5.98 5.35
N ARG A 46 -19.94 -4.77 5.62
CA ARG A 46 -20.49 -3.57 4.98
C ARG A 46 -19.97 -3.34 3.56
N ARG A 47 -19.02 -4.16 3.09
CA ARG A 47 -18.39 -4.09 1.76
C ARG A 47 -18.31 -5.49 1.13
N PRO A 48 -18.27 -5.59 -0.22
CA PRO A 48 -18.15 -6.88 -0.90
C PRO A 48 -16.83 -7.57 -0.52
N TYR A 49 -16.92 -8.86 -0.19
CA TYR A 49 -15.77 -9.66 0.21
C TYR A 49 -14.87 -9.96 -0.99
N GLN A 50 -13.58 -9.69 -0.85
CA GLN A 50 -12.55 -10.00 -1.85
C GLN A 50 -11.42 -10.80 -1.21
N TRP A 51 -11.00 -11.91 -1.83
CA TRP A 51 -9.93 -12.78 -1.31
C TRP A 51 -8.62 -12.08 -0.90
N PRO A 52 -8.11 -11.05 -1.62
CA PRO A 52 -6.88 -10.35 -1.24
C PRO A 52 -6.92 -9.62 0.11
N ILE A 53 -8.10 -9.46 0.72
CA ILE A 53 -8.25 -8.83 2.04
C ILE A 53 -7.44 -9.57 3.12
N TRP A 54 -7.30 -10.89 3.02
CA TRP A 54 -6.52 -11.69 3.98
C TRP A 54 -5.04 -11.37 3.94
N ILE A 55 -4.48 -11.23 2.74
CA ILE A 55 -3.06 -10.88 2.55
C ILE A 55 -2.80 -9.46 3.07
N TYR A 56 -3.74 -8.55 2.79
CA TYR A 56 -3.71 -7.19 3.32
C TYR A 56 -3.75 -7.18 4.87
N SER A 57 -4.66 -7.94 5.49
CA SER A 57 -4.78 -8.03 6.95
C SER A 57 -3.55 -8.70 7.58
N LEU A 58 -3.00 -9.73 6.93
CA LEU A 58 -1.78 -10.41 7.34
C LEU A 58 -0.60 -9.45 7.35
N THR A 59 -0.44 -8.66 6.27
CA THR A 59 0.64 -7.65 6.16
C THR A 59 0.63 -6.72 7.37
N ARG A 60 -0.55 -6.17 7.70
CA ARG A 60 -0.70 -5.21 8.82
C ARG A 60 -0.52 -5.85 10.19
N ALA A 61 -1.09 -7.04 10.40
CA ALA A 61 -0.94 -7.77 11.65
C ALA A 61 0.53 -8.15 11.91
N CYS A 62 1.22 -8.68 10.88
CA CYS A 62 2.64 -9.02 10.97
C CYS A 62 3.51 -7.79 11.23
N THR A 63 3.28 -6.66 10.56
CA THR A 63 4.03 -5.42 10.87
C THR A 63 3.78 -4.93 12.29
N LEU A 64 2.55 -5.01 12.79
CA LEU A 64 2.24 -4.58 14.16
C LEU A 64 2.95 -5.47 15.19
N ILE A 65 2.90 -6.79 15.00
CA ILE A 65 3.61 -7.73 15.88
C ILE A 65 5.11 -7.49 15.82
N ALA A 66 5.69 -7.26 14.63
CA ALA A 66 7.10 -6.95 14.48
C ALA A 66 7.49 -5.66 15.24
N VAL A 67 6.70 -4.59 15.09
CA VAL A 67 6.92 -3.32 15.80
C VAL A 67 6.81 -3.49 17.32
N ILE A 68 5.85 -4.27 17.81
CA ILE A 68 5.73 -4.55 19.26
C ILE A 68 6.94 -5.34 19.76
N LEU A 69 7.38 -6.37 19.02
CA LEU A 69 8.57 -7.16 19.37
C LEU A 69 9.84 -6.30 19.35
N ASN A 70 9.95 -5.38 18.39
CA ASN A 70 11.04 -4.42 18.30
C ASN A 70 11.12 -3.58 19.59
N MET A 71 10.01 -2.94 19.98
CA MET A 71 9.96 -2.15 21.23
C MET A 71 10.31 -2.98 22.48
N LEU A 72 9.74 -4.19 22.60
CA LEU A 72 10.02 -5.08 23.73
C LEU A 72 11.48 -5.53 23.80
N GLY A 73 12.14 -5.65 22.66
CA GLY A 73 13.55 -6.04 22.58
C GLY A 73 14.51 -4.97 23.06
N PHE A 74 14.26 -3.72 22.66
CA PHE A 74 15.11 -2.59 23.03
C PHE A 74 14.86 -2.08 24.46
N ASP A 75 13.67 -2.31 25.01
CA ASP A 75 13.33 -1.94 26.40
C ASP A 75 13.60 -3.08 27.41
N ALA A 76 14.16 -4.21 26.96
CA ALA A 76 14.46 -5.34 27.82
C ALA A 76 15.63 -5.02 28.79
N SER A 77 15.30 -4.74 30.06
CA SER A 77 16.29 -4.50 31.12
C SER A 77 16.86 -5.77 31.77
N SER A 78 16.43 -6.94 31.31
CA SER A 78 16.79 -8.26 31.86
C SER A 78 17.43 -9.14 30.79
N PRO A 79 18.30 -10.10 31.16
CA PRO A 79 18.95 -10.98 30.19
C PRO A 79 17.90 -11.86 29.52
N ILE A 80 17.52 -11.49 28.29
CA ILE A 80 16.65 -12.27 27.42
C ILE A 80 17.48 -13.11 26.45
N ASN A 81 16.88 -14.18 25.94
CA ASN A 81 17.47 -14.94 24.84
C ASN A 81 17.40 -14.10 23.54
N CYS A 82 18.39 -13.23 23.31
CA CYS A 82 18.47 -12.35 22.13
C CYS A 82 18.27 -13.10 20.82
N HIS A 83 18.79 -14.32 20.73
CA HIS A 83 18.66 -15.14 19.54
C HIS A 83 17.21 -15.54 19.25
N LEU A 84 16.42 -15.85 20.29
CA LEU A 84 15.02 -16.21 20.12
C LEU A 84 14.18 -14.98 19.76
N TRP A 85 14.44 -13.87 20.45
CA TRP A 85 13.78 -12.59 20.20
C TRP A 85 13.96 -12.13 18.74
N ILE A 86 15.21 -12.08 18.25
CA ILE A 86 15.48 -11.61 16.89
C ILE A 86 14.87 -12.53 15.83
N ILE A 87 14.84 -13.85 16.06
CA ILE A 87 14.19 -14.79 15.13
C ILE A 87 12.69 -14.49 15.04
N PHE A 88 12.00 -14.30 16.17
CA PHE A 88 10.59 -13.98 16.15
C PHE A 88 10.32 -12.66 15.44
N GLU A 89 11.08 -11.61 15.77
CA GLU A 89 10.96 -10.30 15.13
C GLU A 89 11.11 -10.41 13.61
N LEU A 90 12.16 -11.09 13.13
CA LEU A 90 12.41 -11.27 11.69
C LEU A 90 11.32 -12.09 11.00
N ILE A 91 10.81 -13.15 11.63
CA ILE A 91 9.72 -13.94 11.06
C ILE A 91 8.51 -13.04 10.79
N PHE A 92 8.12 -12.20 11.74
CA PHE A 92 6.97 -11.31 11.56
C PHE A 92 7.29 -10.17 10.57
N ALA A 93 8.46 -9.55 10.68
CA ALA A 93 8.89 -8.48 9.78
C ALA A 93 8.96 -8.95 8.31
N TYR A 94 9.62 -10.08 8.06
CA TYR A 94 9.77 -10.64 6.71
C TYR A 94 8.49 -11.24 6.18
N SER A 95 7.61 -11.77 7.04
CA SER A 95 6.26 -12.17 6.62
C SER A 95 5.45 -10.97 6.13
N ALA A 96 5.54 -9.82 6.83
CA ALA A 96 4.89 -8.60 6.40
C ALA A 96 5.46 -8.09 5.07
N PHE A 97 6.79 -8.10 4.93
CA PHE A 97 7.48 -7.71 3.69
C PHE A 97 7.06 -8.59 2.49
N ALA A 98 7.05 -9.92 2.69
CA ALA A 98 6.63 -10.88 1.68
C ALA A 98 5.16 -10.74 1.29
N ALA A 99 4.28 -10.46 2.26
CA ALA A 99 2.86 -10.21 2.02
C ALA A 99 2.62 -8.88 1.28
N ALA A 100 3.35 -7.82 1.63
CA ALA A 100 3.32 -6.54 0.93
C ALA A 100 3.76 -6.70 -0.54
N SER A 101 4.86 -7.43 -0.78
CA SER A 101 5.34 -7.77 -2.13
C SER A 101 4.30 -8.58 -2.91
N LEU A 102 3.62 -9.52 -2.25
CA LEU A 102 2.57 -10.34 -2.86
C LEU A 102 1.36 -9.49 -3.31
N LEU A 103 0.98 -8.44 -2.57
CA LEU A 103 -0.07 -7.52 -2.99
C LEU A 103 0.27 -6.80 -4.30
N ILE A 104 1.55 -6.50 -4.54
CA ILE A 104 2.03 -5.94 -5.81
C ILE A 104 1.93 -6.98 -6.93
N VAL A 105 2.36 -8.23 -6.67
CA VAL A 105 2.26 -9.33 -7.64
C VAL A 105 0.81 -9.60 -8.06
N LEU A 106 -0.14 -9.58 -7.13
CA LEU A 106 -1.56 -9.74 -7.44
C LEU A 106 -2.09 -8.66 -8.39
N ARG A 107 -1.56 -7.42 -8.28
CA ARG A 107 -1.90 -6.36 -9.22
C ARG A 107 -1.29 -6.59 -10.59
N ILE A 108 -0.05 -7.04 -10.66
CA ILE A 108 0.59 -7.42 -11.91
C ILE A 108 -0.26 -8.51 -12.60
N PHE A 109 -0.73 -9.50 -11.85
CA PHE A 109 -1.63 -10.53 -12.38
C PHE A 109 -2.90 -9.93 -13.00
N ALA A 110 -3.56 -8.99 -12.31
CA ALA A 110 -4.76 -8.33 -12.81
C ALA A 110 -4.50 -7.41 -14.03
N ILE A 111 -3.35 -6.74 -14.08
CA ILE A 111 -2.96 -5.81 -15.16
C ILE A 111 -2.62 -6.56 -16.44
N TRP A 112 -1.97 -7.72 -16.32
CA TRP A 112 -1.38 -8.43 -17.45
C TRP A 112 -2.32 -9.45 -18.11
N ASP A 113 -3.56 -9.56 -17.64
CA ASP A 113 -4.69 -10.32 -18.23
C ASP A 113 -4.27 -11.62 -18.96
N GLY A 114 -3.51 -12.48 -18.26
CA GLY A 114 -3.10 -13.79 -18.79
C GLY A 114 -1.78 -13.85 -19.58
N ASN A 115 -1.00 -12.77 -19.69
CA ASN A 115 0.37 -12.86 -20.22
C ASN A 115 1.27 -13.65 -19.27
N LYS A 116 1.44 -14.94 -19.58
CA LYS A 116 2.19 -15.91 -18.78
C LYS A 116 3.63 -15.48 -18.52
N ILE A 117 4.26 -14.72 -19.42
CA ILE A 117 5.65 -14.28 -19.27
C ILE A 117 5.77 -13.26 -18.13
N ALA A 118 4.99 -12.18 -18.18
CA ALA A 118 5.04 -11.13 -17.16
C ALA A 118 4.65 -11.66 -15.76
N VAL A 119 3.61 -12.51 -15.71
CA VAL A 119 3.20 -13.16 -14.47
C VAL A 119 4.29 -14.10 -13.94
N SER A 120 4.94 -14.88 -14.82
CA SER A 120 6.04 -15.75 -14.43
C SER A 120 7.25 -14.98 -13.91
N ILE A 121 7.59 -13.83 -14.51
CA ILE A 121 8.67 -12.95 -14.03
C ILE A 121 8.33 -12.40 -12.64
N ALA A 122 7.12 -11.88 -12.42
CA ALA A 122 6.73 -11.34 -11.12
C ALA A 122 6.69 -12.41 -10.02
N MET A 123 6.14 -13.59 -10.33
CA MET A 123 6.10 -14.72 -9.39
C MET A 123 7.49 -15.23 -9.06
N SER A 124 8.40 -15.34 -10.04
CA SER A 124 9.78 -15.76 -9.79
C SER A 124 10.57 -14.74 -8.99
N ALA A 125 10.38 -13.43 -9.23
CA ALA A 125 10.97 -12.37 -8.42
C ALA A 125 10.51 -12.46 -6.96
N TRP A 126 9.20 -12.66 -6.73
CA TRP A 126 8.66 -12.82 -5.38
C TRP A 126 9.18 -14.08 -4.68
N LEU A 127 9.21 -15.23 -5.35
CA LEU A 127 9.76 -16.47 -4.79
C LEU A 127 11.25 -16.33 -4.44
N THR A 128 12.01 -15.62 -5.29
CA THR A 128 13.42 -15.32 -5.02
C THR A 128 13.54 -14.46 -3.77
N ASN A 129 12.75 -13.40 -3.65
CA ASN A 129 12.75 -12.55 -2.45
C ASN A 129 12.45 -13.37 -1.19
N VAL A 130 11.38 -14.17 -1.19
CA VAL A 130 11.02 -15.03 -0.05
C VAL A 130 12.13 -16.02 0.31
N ALA A 131 12.78 -16.64 -0.67
CA ALA A 131 13.87 -17.58 -0.41
C ALA A 131 15.07 -16.92 0.29
N PHE A 132 15.43 -15.70 -0.14
CA PHE A 132 16.53 -14.94 0.48
C PHE A 132 16.16 -14.44 1.88
N LEU A 133 14.90 -14.01 2.09
CA LEU A 133 14.40 -13.64 3.42
C LEU A 133 14.48 -14.83 4.40
N ILE A 134 14.10 -16.05 3.98
CA ILE A 134 14.22 -17.26 4.80
C ILE A 134 15.69 -17.60 5.08
N HIS A 135 16.54 -17.52 4.06
CA HIS A 135 17.97 -17.77 4.20
C HIS A 135 18.61 -16.81 5.22
N ASP A 136 18.19 -15.55 5.25
CA ASP A 136 18.65 -14.55 6.22
C ASP A 136 18.26 -14.91 7.66
N ILE A 137 17.00 -15.31 7.90
CA ILE A 137 16.52 -15.74 9.23
C ILE A 137 17.39 -16.86 9.80
N VAL A 138 17.81 -17.81 8.96
CA VAL A 138 18.59 -18.98 9.41
C VAL A 138 20.05 -18.61 9.75
N LYS A 139 20.61 -17.60 9.07
CA LYS A 139 22.01 -17.19 9.27
C LYS A 139 22.20 -16.14 10.35
N LEU A 140 21.20 -15.30 10.59
CA LEU A 140 21.33 -14.23 11.57
C LEU A 140 21.45 -14.80 12.98
N ARG A 141 22.39 -14.24 13.75
CA ARG A 141 22.61 -14.58 15.16
C ARG A 141 22.58 -13.30 15.98
N ALA A 142 22.21 -13.40 17.24
CA ALA A 142 22.27 -12.27 18.16
C ALA A 142 22.74 -12.75 19.52
N THR A 143 23.56 -11.93 20.17
CA THR A 143 24.14 -12.21 21.48
C THR A 143 23.93 -11.04 22.43
N TRP A 144 23.68 -11.35 23.69
CA TRP A 144 23.54 -10.34 24.74
C TRP A 144 24.90 -9.72 25.07
N VAL A 145 24.99 -8.39 25.03
CA VAL A 145 26.19 -7.64 25.41
C VAL A 145 25.93 -6.99 26.78
N PRO A 146 26.67 -7.39 27.84
CA PRO A 146 26.38 -6.99 29.22
C PRO A 146 26.58 -5.48 29.49
N VAL A 147 27.38 -4.80 28.68
CA VAL A 147 27.55 -3.35 28.70
C VAL A 147 27.47 -2.88 27.24
N PRO A 148 26.38 -2.24 26.79
CA PRO A 148 25.38 -1.47 27.56
C PRO A 148 24.10 -2.22 27.99
N GLY A 149 24.05 -3.54 27.94
CA GLY A 149 22.85 -4.32 28.32
C GLY A 149 21.83 -4.41 27.18
N VAL A 150 22.31 -4.64 25.96
CA VAL A 150 21.49 -4.73 24.74
C VAL A 150 21.83 -5.98 23.94
N CYS A 151 20.93 -6.40 23.06
CA CYS A 151 21.19 -7.47 22.10
C CYS A 151 21.98 -6.93 20.90
N ALA A 152 23.18 -7.45 20.66
CA ALA A 152 23.95 -7.17 19.46
C ALA A 152 23.69 -8.24 18.39
N VAL A 153 23.44 -7.79 17.16
CA VAL A 153 23.26 -8.65 15.98
C VAL A 153 24.63 -9.02 15.43
N LEU A 154 24.84 -10.31 15.18
CA LEU A 154 26.05 -10.87 14.57
C LEU A 154 25.76 -11.32 13.14
N ASN A 155 26.80 -11.32 12.31
CA ASN A 155 26.77 -11.79 10.91
C ASN A 155 25.91 -10.95 9.95
N ILE A 156 25.88 -9.62 10.12
CA ILE A 156 25.18 -8.68 9.24
C ILE A 156 25.66 -8.78 7.77
N GLU A 157 26.91 -9.21 7.55
CA GLU A 157 27.46 -9.56 6.23
C GLU A 157 26.58 -10.55 5.45
N SER A 158 25.92 -11.48 6.13
CA SER A 158 25.02 -12.43 5.47
C SER A 158 23.74 -11.77 4.95
N SER A 159 23.29 -10.71 5.62
CA SER A 159 22.08 -9.95 5.28
C SER A 159 22.26 -9.00 4.10
N LYS A 160 23.51 -8.63 3.76
CA LYS A 160 23.84 -7.80 2.59
C LYS A 160 23.25 -8.37 1.30
N ASN A 161 23.48 -9.67 1.06
CA ASN A 161 22.98 -10.33 -0.13
C ASN A 161 21.45 -10.32 -0.17
N THR A 162 20.80 -10.53 0.97
CA THR A 162 19.34 -10.50 1.07
C THR A 162 18.80 -9.10 0.74
N VAL A 163 19.34 -8.05 1.35
CA VAL A 163 18.89 -6.66 1.11
C VAL A 163 19.07 -6.25 -0.36
N ILE A 164 20.20 -6.61 -0.98
CA ILE A 164 20.46 -6.31 -2.40
C ILE A 164 19.47 -7.07 -3.30
N VAL A 165 19.28 -8.37 -3.05
CA VAL A 165 18.33 -9.18 -3.83
C VAL A 165 16.92 -8.63 -3.69
N THR A 166 16.50 -8.27 -2.48
CA THR A 166 15.20 -7.65 -2.22
C THR A 166 15.01 -6.37 -3.03
N LEU A 167 15.98 -5.44 -3.01
CA LEU A 167 15.93 -4.23 -3.82
C LEU A 167 15.78 -4.54 -5.32
N VAL A 168 16.58 -5.48 -5.84
CA VAL A 168 16.52 -5.88 -7.24
C VAL A 168 15.15 -6.47 -7.58
N THR A 169 14.61 -7.34 -6.74
CA THR A 169 13.28 -7.94 -6.96
C THR A 169 12.17 -6.88 -6.92
N ASP A 170 12.24 -5.92 -6.00
CA ASP A 170 11.25 -4.84 -5.88
C ASP A 170 11.31 -3.89 -7.08
N VAL A 171 12.50 -3.60 -7.60
CA VAL A 171 12.68 -2.85 -8.84
C VAL A 171 12.07 -3.60 -10.02
N ILE A 172 12.28 -4.92 -10.12
CA ILE A 172 11.66 -5.75 -11.17
C ILE A 172 10.13 -5.72 -11.05
N LEU A 173 9.58 -5.85 -9.85
CA LEU A 173 8.13 -5.76 -9.60
C LEU A 173 7.58 -4.37 -9.96
N CYS A 174 8.29 -3.31 -9.58
CA CYS A 174 7.94 -1.93 -9.94
C CYS A 174 7.95 -1.71 -11.47
N LEU A 175 8.99 -2.18 -12.16
CA LEU A 175 9.12 -2.05 -13.61
C LEU A 175 8.07 -2.86 -14.37
N THR A 176 7.82 -4.11 -13.97
CA THR A 176 6.78 -4.95 -14.59
C THR A 176 5.39 -4.37 -14.39
N MET A 177 5.12 -3.76 -13.23
CA MET A 177 3.90 -3.00 -13.00
C MET A 177 3.83 -1.75 -13.88
N LEU A 178 4.90 -0.95 -13.96
CA LEU A 178 4.97 0.27 -14.78
C LEU A 178 4.76 -0.03 -16.28
N VAL A 179 5.42 -1.07 -16.81
CA VAL A 179 5.28 -1.49 -18.20
C VAL A 179 3.87 -2.01 -18.46
N GLY A 180 3.33 -2.83 -17.56
CA GLY A 180 1.96 -3.34 -17.65
C GLY A 180 0.96 -2.21 -17.72
N LEU A 181 1.15 -1.20 -16.85
CA LEU A 181 0.42 0.04 -16.93
C LEU A 181 0.62 0.70 -18.30
N LEU A 182 1.83 1.10 -18.70
CA LEU A 182 2.06 1.85 -19.95
C LEU A 182 1.42 1.20 -21.19
N ARG A 183 1.32 -0.13 -21.21
CA ARG A 183 0.61 -0.89 -22.26
C ARG A 183 -0.90 -0.64 -22.30
N LEU A 184 -1.56 -0.44 -21.16
CA LEU A 184 -2.99 -0.11 -21.06
C LEU A 184 -3.34 1.30 -21.57
N ARG A 185 -2.35 2.17 -21.82
CA ARG A 185 -2.52 3.54 -22.32
C ARG A 185 -2.91 3.62 -23.82
N GLN A 186 -3.44 2.56 -24.42
CA GLN A 186 -3.82 2.58 -25.83
C GLN A 186 -5.02 3.51 -26.05
N PRO A 187 -4.93 4.51 -26.96
CA PRO A 187 -5.97 5.50 -27.17
C PRO A 187 -7.21 4.87 -27.82
N GLY A 188 -8.30 4.73 -27.08
CA GLY A 188 -9.58 4.29 -27.66
C GLY A 188 -10.60 3.62 -26.71
N THR A 189 -10.26 3.36 -25.44
CA THR A 189 -11.19 2.72 -24.50
C THR A 189 -11.56 3.63 -23.34
N THR A 190 -12.76 3.47 -22.79
CA THR A 190 -13.31 4.12 -21.57
C THR A 190 -12.47 3.90 -20.30
N ILE A 191 -11.34 3.20 -20.41
CA ILE A 191 -10.35 2.86 -19.38
C ILE A 191 -9.51 4.09 -18.97
N VAL A 192 -9.61 5.24 -19.65
CA VAL A 192 -8.81 6.46 -19.36
C VAL A 192 -8.99 6.98 -17.92
N ALA A 193 -10.18 6.86 -17.32
CA ALA A 193 -10.43 7.29 -15.95
C ALA A 193 -9.78 6.36 -14.92
N LEU A 194 -9.92 5.04 -15.11
CA LEU A 194 -9.27 4.01 -14.29
C LEU A 194 -7.74 4.09 -14.41
N TRP A 195 -7.26 4.33 -15.62
CA TRP A 195 -5.86 4.57 -15.97
C TRP A 195 -5.27 5.77 -15.22
N ASN A 196 -5.88 6.95 -15.32
CA ASN A 196 -5.39 8.16 -14.66
C ASN A 196 -5.39 8.01 -13.13
N PHE A 197 -6.37 7.29 -12.59
CA PHE A 197 -6.46 7.01 -11.17
C PHE A 197 -5.36 6.05 -10.69
N LEU A 198 -5.20 4.88 -11.33
CA LEU A 198 -4.15 3.92 -11.00
C LEU A 198 -2.75 4.53 -11.19
N TRP A 199 -2.57 5.37 -12.20
CA TRP A 199 -1.31 6.05 -12.49
C TRP A 199 -0.94 7.07 -11.42
N ARG A 200 -1.86 7.97 -11.03
CA ARG A 200 -1.54 9.00 -10.03
C ARG A 200 -1.40 8.45 -8.62
N GLN A 201 -2.27 7.53 -8.19
CA GLN A 201 -2.23 7.05 -6.81
C GLN A 201 -1.37 5.81 -6.65
N GLY A 202 -1.43 4.84 -7.55
CA GLY A 202 -0.69 3.58 -7.40
C GLY A 202 0.82 3.73 -7.61
N LEU A 203 1.23 4.50 -8.62
CA LEU A 203 2.64 4.61 -9.00
C LEU A 203 3.46 5.38 -7.96
N ILE A 204 2.88 6.43 -7.36
CA ILE A 204 3.58 7.25 -6.35
C ILE A 204 3.95 6.40 -5.14
N TRP A 205 3.03 5.56 -4.64
CA TRP A 205 3.29 4.71 -3.48
C TRP A 205 4.33 3.62 -3.78
N VAL A 206 4.26 2.99 -4.96
CA VAL A 206 5.23 1.96 -5.35
C VAL A 206 6.62 2.56 -5.57
N PHE A 207 6.70 3.70 -6.27
CA PHE A 207 7.95 4.41 -6.47
C PHE A 207 8.56 4.88 -5.14
N LEU A 208 7.73 5.43 -4.24
CA LEU A 208 8.17 5.82 -2.90
C LEU A 208 8.74 4.62 -2.13
N ALA A 209 8.05 3.47 -2.17
CA ALA A 209 8.55 2.24 -1.53
C ALA A 209 9.91 1.81 -2.10
N THR A 210 10.09 1.85 -3.42
CA THR A 210 11.38 1.52 -4.05
C THR A 210 12.50 2.50 -3.68
N VAL A 211 12.21 3.81 -3.66
CA VAL A 211 13.21 4.82 -3.29
C VAL A 211 13.66 4.67 -1.84
N VAL A 212 12.73 4.41 -0.92
CA VAL A 212 13.05 4.20 0.48
C VAL A 212 13.91 2.94 0.67
N GLN A 213 13.69 1.90 -0.13
CA GLN A 213 14.48 0.65 -0.10
C GLN A 213 15.94 0.86 -0.53
N ILE A 214 16.25 1.87 -1.35
CA ILE A 214 17.63 2.16 -1.77
C ILE A 214 18.49 2.59 -0.57
N VAL A 215 17.90 3.33 0.37
CA VAL A 215 18.61 3.87 1.55
C VAL A 215 19.28 2.75 2.37
N PRO A 216 18.56 1.74 2.92
CA PRO A 216 19.19 0.67 3.68
C PRO A 216 20.18 -0.15 2.84
N THR A 217 19.95 -0.33 1.53
CA THR A 217 20.91 -1.02 0.65
C THR A 217 22.24 -0.29 0.55
N VAL A 218 22.23 1.05 0.49
CA VAL A 218 23.47 1.84 0.46
C VAL A 218 24.20 1.74 1.80
N PHE A 219 23.50 1.89 2.92
CA PHE A 219 24.12 1.81 4.25
C PHE A 219 24.76 0.44 4.51
N ILE A 220 24.03 -0.65 4.27
CA ILE A 220 24.56 -2.00 4.46
C ILE A 220 25.71 -2.33 3.47
N SER A 221 25.76 -1.68 2.31
CA SER A 221 26.86 -1.86 1.34
C SER A 221 28.13 -1.11 1.76
N LEU A 222 27.99 0.03 2.43
CA LEU A 222 29.11 0.83 2.92
C LEU A 222 29.81 0.19 4.13
N ASN A 223 29.11 -0.64 4.90
CA ASN A 223 29.65 -1.36 6.06
C ASN A 223 30.37 -0.43 7.05
N LEU A 224 29.68 0.62 7.46
CA LEU A 224 30.28 1.62 8.35
C LEU A 224 30.36 1.08 9.78
N ASN A 225 29.25 0.54 10.26
CA ASN A 225 29.09 0.02 11.62
C ASN A 225 27.74 -0.73 11.74
N ASP A 226 27.67 -1.74 12.61
CA ASP A 226 26.49 -2.61 12.77
C ASP A 226 25.18 -1.85 13.01
N PRO A 227 25.09 -0.84 13.89
CA PRO A 227 23.86 -0.08 14.13
C PRO A 227 23.43 0.77 12.93
N PHE A 228 24.40 1.34 12.18
CA PHE A 228 24.11 2.18 11.03
C PHE A 228 23.57 1.38 9.85
N ASP A 229 24.11 0.17 9.65
CA ASP A 229 23.73 -0.74 8.56
C ASP A 229 22.25 -1.15 8.66
N ILE A 230 21.71 -1.31 9.87
CA ILE A 230 20.32 -1.71 10.13
C ILE A 230 19.36 -0.51 10.34
N MET A 231 19.90 0.69 10.58
CA MET A 231 19.12 1.87 11.00
C MET A 231 17.90 2.15 10.11
N PHE A 232 18.04 2.01 8.80
CA PHE A 232 17.01 2.31 7.81
C PHE A 232 16.17 1.11 7.39
N GLN A 233 16.43 -0.09 7.93
CA GLN A 233 15.69 -1.29 7.60
C GLN A 233 14.24 -1.25 8.13
N THR A 234 14.06 -0.91 9.41
CA THR A 234 12.74 -0.76 10.04
C THR A 234 11.88 0.35 9.40
N PRO A 235 12.42 1.56 9.16
CA PRO A 235 11.71 2.59 8.38
C PRO A 235 11.26 2.09 7.00
N SER A 236 12.12 1.33 6.30
CA SER A 236 11.80 0.80 4.97
C SER A 236 10.64 -0.19 5.02
N LEU A 237 10.64 -1.10 5.99
CA LEU A 237 9.53 -2.04 6.21
C LEU A 237 8.20 -1.32 6.44
N ILE A 238 8.21 -0.30 7.31
CA ILE A 238 7.02 0.46 7.69
C ILE A 238 6.47 1.22 6.48
N VAL A 239 7.33 1.94 5.75
CA VAL A 239 6.90 2.66 4.54
C VAL A 239 6.38 1.71 3.49
N MET A 240 7.02 0.56 3.27
CA MET A 240 6.56 -0.43 2.30
C MET A 240 5.19 -1.00 2.66
N SER A 241 4.96 -1.34 3.94
CA SER A 241 3.67 -1.82 4.43
C SER A 241 2.57 -0.78 4.24
N ILE A 242 2.84 0.48 4.60
CA ILE A 242 1.90 1.60 4.40
C ILE A 242 1.63 1.81 2.90
N ALA A 243 2.65 1.83 2.06
CA ALA A 243 2.51 2.01 0.62
C ALA A 243 1.65 0.90 0.00
N ALA A 244 1.95 -0.38 0.28
CA ALA A 244 1.21 -1.51 -0.24
C ALA A 244 -0.26 -1.51 0.20
N THR A 245 -0.52 -1.18 1.47
CA THR A 245 -1.88 -1.15 2.04
C THR A 245 -2.70 0.05 1.55
N ARG A 246 -2.11 1.25 1.47
CA ARG A 246 -2.76 2.45 0.91
C ARG A 246 -3.11 2.25 -0.55
N MET A 247 -2.18 1.68 -1.31
CA MET A 247 -2.39 1.29 -2.69
C MET A 247 -3.56 0.32 -2.79
N TYR A 248 -3.58 -0.76 -1.98
CA TYR A 248 -4.69 -1.74 -1.90
C TYR A 248 -6.05 -1.07 -1.67
N ARG A 249 -6.18 -0.26 -0.61
CA ARG A 249 -7.44 0.43 -0.28
C ARG A 249 -7.94 1.32 -1.41
N SER A 250 -7.02 2.09 -2.02
CA SER A 250 -7.31 2.94 -3.16
C SER A 250 -7.89 2.16 -4.35
N LEU A 251 -7.46 0.92 -4.60
CA LEU A 251 -8.05 0.12 -5.67
C LEU A 251 -9.44 -0.41 -5.29
N THR A 252 -9.60 -0.88 -4.05
CA THR A 252 -10.87 -1.45 -3.59
C THR A 252 -11.99 -0.42 -3.49
N ASP A 253 -11.67 0.81 -3.10
CA ASP A 253 -12.63 1.92 -3.09
C ASP A 253 -13.14 2.22 -4.51
N PHE A 254 -12.25 2.19 -5.51
CA PHE A 254 -12.61 2.48 -6.91
C PHE A 254 -13.50 1.43 -7.54
N THR A 255 -13.19 0.16 -7.30
CA THR A 255 -14.05 -0.94 -7.73
C THR A 255 -15.44 -0.86 -7.06
N SER A 256 -15.50 -0.47 -5.79
CA SER A 256 -16.77 -0.34 -5.06
C SER A 256 -17.64 0.80 -5.60
N THR A 257 -17.04 1.97 -5.85
CA THR A 257 -17.75 3.12 -6.45
C THR A 257 -18.23 2.80 -7.86
N SER A 258 -17.39 2.15 -8.68
CA SER A 258 -17.76 1.78 -10.05
C SER A 258 -18.94 0.80 -10.09
N GLY A 259 -18.97 -0.21 -9.21
CA GLY A 259 -20.09 -1.15 -9.12
C GLY A 259 -21.41 -0.52 -8.65
N LEU A 260 -21.36 0.52 -7.82
CA LEU A 260 -22.53 1.28 -7.40
C LEU A 260 -23.13 2.11 -8.54
N LEU A 261 -22.28 2.74 -9.36
CA LEU A 261 -22.73 3.52 -10.51
C LEU A 261 -23.42 2.62 -11.56
N ASP A 262 -22.85 1.44 -11.84
CA ASP A 262 -23.42 0.48 -12.79
C ASP A 262 -24.78 -0.10 -12.31
N SER A 263 -24.89 -0.37 -11.00
CA SER A 263 -26.15 -0.83 -10.37
C SER A 263 -27.26 0.23 -10.39
N THR A 264 -26.90 1.51 -10.36
CA THR A 264 -27.86 2.63 -10.37
C THR A 264 -28.38 2.87 -11.79
N GLN A 265 -27.54 2.68 -12.80
CA GLN A 265 -27.92 2.83 -14.21
C GLN A 265 -28.84 1.69 -14.68
N THR A 266 -28.64 0.46 -14.21
CA THR A 266 -29.55 -0.68 -14.48
C THR A 266 -30.92 -0.57 -13.83
N ARG A 267 -31.09 0.26 -12.77
CA ARG A 267 -32.39 0.45 -12.10
C ARG A 267 -33.27 1.54 -12.74
N SER A 268 -32.71 2.44 -13.54
CA SER A 268 -33.45 3.57 -14.15
C SER A 268 -34.10 3.26 -15.52
N GLY A 269 -34.04 2.01 -15.99
CA GLY A 269 -34.56 1.61 -17.32
C GLY A 269 -35.82 0.74 -17.33
N ARG A 270 -36.50 0.51 -16.20
CA ARG A 270 -37.68 -0.37 -16.15
C ARG A 270 -38.98 0.42 -15.95
N THR A 271 -39.46 1.04 -17.03
CA THR A 271 -40.84 1.54 -17.13
C THR A 271 -41.43 1.13 -18.46
N THR A 272 -41.83 -0.13 -18.60
CA THR A 272 -42.82 -0.56 -19.60
C THR A 272 -43.61 -1.76 -19.08
N THR A 273 -44.88 -1.48 -18.79
CA THR A 273 -46.07 -2.28 -19.13
C THR A 273 -46.10 -3.78 -18.82
N SER A 274 -47.06 -4.12 -17.97
CA SER A 274 -47.60 -5.43 -17.64
C SER A 274 -47.97 -6.29 -18.87
N GLU A 275 -47.44 -7.50 -18.93
CA GLU A 275 -48.14 -8.66 -19.52
C GLU A 275 -47.66 -9.96 -18.82
N PRO A 276 -48.55 -10.87 -18.38
CA PRO A 276 -48.15 -12.07 -17.64
C PRO A 276 -47.91 -13.24 -18.61
N LYS A 277 -46.70 -13.83 -18.61
CA LYS A 277 -46.45 -15.07 -19.38
C LYS A 277 -45.63 -16.11 -18.63
N ARG A 278 -46.37 -17.15 -18.23
CA ARG A 278 -46.06 -18.57 -17.99
C ARG A 278 -44.69 -18.97 -17.41
N ILE A 279 -44.80 -19.59 -16.22
CA ILE A 279 -43.85 -20.52 -15.61
C ILE A 279 -43.54 -21.67 -16.59
N SER A 280 -42.27 -21.88 -16.90
CA SER A 280 -41.76 -23.10 -17.53
C SER A 280 -40.55 -23.59 -16.73
N THR A 281 -40.72 -24.78 -16.16
CA THR A 281 -39.78 -25.53 -15.34
C THR A 281 -38.78 -26.28 -16.23
N ALA A 282 -37.48 -25.99 -16.08
CA ALA A 282 -36.40 -26.88 -16.51
C ALA A 282 -35.16 -26.72 -15.61
N PRO A 283 -34.34 -27.76 -15.40
CA PRO A 283 -33.38 -27.84 -14.31
C PRO A 283 -32.03 -27.17 -14.64
N ILE A 284 -31.37 -26.71 -13.58
CA ILE A 284 -30.07 -26.03 -13.55
C ILE A 284 -28.93 -27.03 -13.84
N PRO A 285 -27.99 -26.74 -14.76
CA PRO A 285 -26.66 -27.33 -14.73
C PRO A 285 -25.69 -26.43 -13.96
N LEU A 286 -25.15 -26.97 -12.86
CA LEU A 286 -23.99 -26.44 -12.15
C LEU A 286 -22.73 -26.79 -12.96
N ASP A 287 -22.20 -25.87 -13.77
CA ASP A 287 -20.76 -25.80 -14.03
C ASP A 287 -20.35 -24.44 -14.63
N ARG A 288 -19.16 -23.95 -14.28
CA ARG A 288 -18.53 -22.64 -14.55
C ARG A 288 -18.78 -21.50 -13.55
N ILE A 289 -17.92 -21.47 -12.53
CA ILE A 289 -17.40 -20.21 -11.97
C ILE A 289 -16.24 -19.77 -12.87
N GLY A 290 -16.54 -18.98 -13.88
CA GLY A 290 -15.59 -18.16 -14.62
C GLY A 290 -16.01 -16.71 -14.47
N MET A 291 -15.12 -15.85 -13.97
CA MET A 291 -15.33 -14.40 -14.05
C MET A 291 -15.22 -14.00 -15.52
N GLU A 292 -16.35 -14.01 -16.22
CA GLU A 292 -16.48 -13.38 -17.53
C GLU A 292 -16.89 -11.92 -17.30
N VAL A 293 -15.94 -11.01 -17.48
CA VAL A 293 -16.24 -9.58 -17.57
C VAL A 293 -16.95 -9.38 -18.90
N ALA A 294 -18.28 -9.36 -18.86
CA ALA A 294 -19.10 -9.03 -20.02
C ALA A 294 -18.91 -7.55 -20.36
N VAL A 295 -17.99 -7.24 -21.28
CA VAL A 295 -17.86 -5.92 -21.88
C VAL A 295 -18.97 -5.78 -22.93
N HIS A 296 -20.10 -5.19 -22.56
CA HIS A 296 -21.13 -4.83 -23.54
C HIS A 296 -20.61 -3.71 -24.45
N ARG A 297 -20.35 -4.07 -25.71
CA ARG A 297 -20.05 -3.14 -26.82
C ARG A 297 -21.37 -2.49 -27.25
N SER A 298 -21.59 -1.23 -26.87
CA SER A 298 -22.69 -0.45 -27.45
C SER A 298 -22.35 -0.15 -28.91
N TYR A 299 -23.21 -0.60 -29.83
CA TYR A 299 -23.20 -0.13 -31.21
C TYR A 299 -23.83 1.27 -31.25
N GLU A 300 -23.09 2.24 -31.76
CA GLU A 300 -23.58 3.57 -32.11
C GLU A 300 -24.56 3.40 -33.29
N GLY A 301 -25.86 3.49 -33.02
CA GLY A 301 -26.92 3.47 -34.04
C GLY A 301 -27.21 4.88 -34.53
N ASP A 302 -27.29 5.02 -35.86
CA ASP A 302 -27.61 6.23 -36.62
C ASP A 302 -28.68 7.14 -35.98
N TYR A 303 -28.37 8.43 -35.87
CA TYR A 303 -29.36 9.47 -35.64
C TYR A 303 -30.03 9.84 -36.97
N PRO A 304 -31.37 9.80 -37.09
CA PRO A 304 -32.05 10.44 -38.21
C PRO A 304 -32.15 11.96 -37.98
N PRO A 305 -32.17 12.78 -39.05
CA PRO A 305 -32.30 14.22 -38.92
C PRO A 305 -33.76 14.60 -38.66
N VAL A 306 -34.01 15.38 -37.61
CA VAL A 306 -35.34 15.97 -37.35
C VAL A 306 -35.35 17.41 -37.88
N HIS A 307 -36.18 17.61 -38.90
CA HIS A 307 -36.56 18.91 -39.44
C HIS A 307 -37.65 19.56 -38.57
N GLY A 308 -37.49 20.87 -38.30
CA GLY A 308 -38.52 21.88 -38.54
C GLY A 308 -39.70 22.01 -37.56
N ASP A 309 -39.75 23.18 -36.91
CA ASP A 309 -40.93 24.00 -36.63
C ASP A 309 -41.95 23.59 -35.54
N ARG A 310 -41.93 24.31 -34.40
CA ARG A 310 -42.96 25.30 -33.98
C ARG A 310 -43.08 25.50 -32.45
N TYR A 311 -43.17 26.79 -32.10
CA TYR A 311 -44.01 27.46 -31.09
C TYR A 311 -43.49 27.85 -29.68
N SER A 312 -43.63 29.17 -29.44
CA SER A 312 -43.96 29.93 -28.21
C SER A 312 -42.98 29.91 -27.03
N SER A 313 -42.35 31.02 -26.65
CA SER A 313 -42.86 32.32 -26.11
C SER A 313 -43.44 32.21 -24.69
N TYR A 314 -42.79 32.88 -23.72
CA TYR A 314 -43.31 33.79 -22.66
C TYR A 314 -42.18 34.00 -21.62
N VAL A 315 -41.55 35.19 -21.58
CA VAL A 315 -41.74 36.29 -20.58
C VAL A 315 -41.03 35.98 -19.22
N SER A 316 -39.86 36.58 -18.95
CA SER A 316 -39.58 37.91 -18.32
C SER A 316 -40.02 38.05 -16.86
N THR A 317 -39.05 38.21 -15.94
CA THR A 317 -38.84 39.31 -14.96
C THR A 317 -37.72 38.88 -14.00
N ASP A 318 -36.58 39.58 -13.95
CA ASP A 318 -36.19 40.62 -12.95
C ASP A 318 -36.16 40.08 -11.50
N SER A 319 -35.19 40.34 -10.61
CA SER A 319 -34.21 41.41 -10.50
C SER A 319 -33.26 41.14 -9.29
N HIS A 320 -32.08 41.76 -9.32
CA HIS A 320 -31.27 42.27 -8.19
C HIS A 320 -31.17 41.50 -6.85
N SER A 321 -29.95 41.11 -6.47
CA SER A 321 -29.23 41.81 -5.40
C SER A 321 -27.73 41.46 -5.43
N GLN A 322 -26.91 42.51 -5.59
CA GLN A 322 -25.51 42.51 -5.18
C GLN A 322 -25.46 42.39 -3.65
N ASP A 323 -24.43 41.73 -3.12
CA ASP A 323 -23.69 42.30 -1.99
C ASP A 323 -22.28 41.72 -1.89
N LYS A 324 -21.36 42.66 -1.64
CA LYS A 324 -19.90 42.59 -1.68
C LYS A 324 -19.37 42.33 -0.26
N PRO A 325 -18.19 41.69 -0.08
CA PRO A 325 -17.68 41.34 1.25
C PRO A 325 -17.08 42.54 2.00
N PRO A 326 -17.06 42.54 3.34
CA PRO A 326 -16.25 43.46 4.10
C PRO A 326 -14.84 42.88 4.34
N ALA A 327 -13.85 43.67 3.91
CA ALA A 327 -12.50 43.68 4.46
C ALA A 327 -12.50 44.48 5.77
N LEU A 328 -11.66 44.08 6.73
CA LEU A 328 -11.28 44.90 7.89
C LEU A 328 -9.80 44.62 8.19
N ASP A 329 -8.96 45.58 7.84
CA ASP A 329 -7.63 45.81 8.40
C ASP A 329 -7.78 46.50 9.78
N ALA A 330 -6.87 46.19 10.71
CA ALA A 330 -5.89 47.16 11.22
C ALA A 330 -5.29 46.73 12.57
N ASP A 331 -3.96 46.78 12.57
CA ASP A 331 -2.95 46.98 13.62
C ASP A 331 -3.32 47.34 15.07
N ASN A 332 -2.30 47.05 15.91
CA ASN A 332 -1.97 47.53 17.26
C ASN A 332 -2.60 46.76 18.44
N ASP A 333 -1.77 46.01 19.18
CA ASP A 333 -1.05 46.62 20.32
C ASP A 333 0.06 45.72 20.89
N LEU A 334 1.10 46.43 21.34
CA LEU A 334 2.32 45.99 22.02
C LEU A 334 2.06 45.51 23.47
N GLU A 335 3.06 44.79 23.98
CA GLU A 335 3.60 44.85 25.36
C GLU A 335 3.14 43.86 26.47
N ASN A 336 4.17 43.32 27.13
CA ASN A 336 4.27 42.76 28.49
C ASN A 336 3.78 41.31 28.72
N GLY A 337 4.48 40.39 29.38
CA GLY A 337 5.76 40.33 30.12
C GLY A 337 5.87 38.92 30.73
N VAL A 338 7.02 38.24 30.65
CA VAL A 338 7.96 37.95 31.77
C VAL A 338 7.37 37.21 33.00
N LYS A 339 7.97 36.03 33.28
CA LYS A 339 8.10 35.25 34.56
C LYS A 339 6.91 34.41 35.06
N ALA A 340 7.10 33.09 35.06
CA ALA A 340 7.44 32.29 36.25
C ALA A 340 8.06 30.95 35.82
#